data_AF-A0AB36JK18-F1
#
_entry.id   AF-A0AB36JK18-F1
#
_cell.length_a   1.000
_cell.length_b   1.000
_cell.length_c   1.000
_cell.angle_alpha   90.00
_cell.angle_beta   90.00
_cell.angle_gamma   90.00
#
_symmetry.space_group_name_H-M   'P 1'
#
loop_
_entity.id
_entity.type
_entity.pdbx_description
1 polymer ?
#
loop_
_entity_poly.entity_id
_entity_poly.type
_entity_poly.pdbx_seq_one_letter_code
_entity_poly.pdbx_strand_id
1 'polypeptide(L)' 'MTQFEIAFLSVALMSVTWMIVTLMYTSHLIKRHNEQIDYYQHPDTQCEIARHVLKNKWYSEGGEVFR' A
#
# COMPACT_ATOMS: atom_id res chain seq x y z
N MET A 1 -31.71 27.68 14.65
CA MET A 1 -30.83 26.53 14.85
C MET A 1 -30.43 26.49 16.31
N THR A 2 -30.70 25.38 17.00
CA THR A 2 -30.33 25.23 18.42
C THR A 2 -28.85 24.87 18.56
N GLN A 3 -28.25 25.12 19.73
CA GLN A 3 -26.85 24.76 19.99
C GLN A 3 -26.59 23.25 19.80
N PHE A 4 -27.58 22.42 20.13
CA PHE A 4 -27.52 20.97 19.91
C PHE A 4 -27.49 20.59 18.43
N GLU A 5 -28.28 21.25 17.58
CA GLU A 5 -28.27 21.01 16.13
C GLU A 5 -26.92 21.36 15.50
N ILE A 6 -26.29 22.46 15.95
CA ILE A 6 -24.97 22.87 15.47
C ILE A 6 -23.91 21.85 15.89
N ALA A 7 -23.93 21.43 17.16
CA ALA A 7 -23.00 20.41 17.66
C ALA A 7 -23.17 19.08 16.91
N PHE A 8 -24.41 18.62 16.73
CA PHE A 8 -24.70 17.39 16.00
C PHE A 8 -24.22 17.46 14.54
N LEU A 9 -24.50 18.56 13.85
CA LEU A 9 -24.04 18.77 12.47
C LEU A 9 -22.51 18.77 12.39
N SER A 10 -21.83 19.40 13.35
CA SER A 10 -20.36 19.45 13.37
C SER A 10 -19.74 18.05 13.53
N VAL A 11 -20.28 17.23 14.43
CA VAL A 11 -19.80 15.86 14.66
C VAL A 11 -20.09 14.98 13.46
N ALA A 12 -21.27 15.13 12.85
CA ALA A 12 -21.62 14.40 11.63
C ALA A 12 -20.66 14.73 10.48
N LEU A 13 -20.35 16.02 10.26
CA LEU A 13 -19.41 16.46 9.23
C LEU A 13 -18.00 15.93 9.50
N MET A 14 -17.50 16.03 10.74
CA MET A 14 -16.19 15.47 11.11
C MET A 14 -16.12 13.97 10.87
N SER A 15 -17.19 13.23 11.20
CA SER A 15 -17.25 11.78 11.01
C SER A 15 -17.20 11.41 9.53
N VAL A 16 -17.96 12.12 8.68
CA VAL A 16 -17.95 11.90 7.23
C VAL A 16 -16.58 12.25 6.64
N THR A 17 -15.98 13.37 7.03
CA THR A 17 -14.65 13.75 6.57
C THR A 17 -13.61 12.71 6.95
N TRP A 18 -13.62 12.21 8.19
CA TRP A 18 -12.71 11.18 8.63
C TRP A 18 -12.88 9.87 7.86
N MET A 19 -14.13 9.46 7.63
CA MET A 19 -14.44 8.28 6.83
C MET A 19 -13.85 8.38 5.41
N ILE A 20 -14.00 9.53 4.75
CA ILE A 20 -13.45 9.76 3.40
C ILE A 20 -11.93 9.67 3.41
N VAL A 21 -11.26 10.32 4.37
CA VAL A 21 -9.79 10.29 4.50
C VAL A 21 -9.29 8.86 4.71
N THR A 22 -9.91 8.11 5.61
CA THR A 22 -9.52 6.72 5.87
C THR A 22 -9.69 5.84 4.64
N LEU A 23 -10.81 5.99 3.92
CA LEU A 23 -11.09 5.22 2.71
C LEU A 23 -10.06 5.52 1.60
N MET A 24 -9.74 6.80 1.39
CA MET A 24 -8.71 7.21 0.43
C MET A 24 -7.34 6.63 0.79
N TYR A 25 -6.96 6.71 2.06
CA TYR A 25 -5.68 6.20 2.53
C TYR A 25 -5.57 4.67 2.37
N THR A 26 -6.60 3.92 2.76
CA THR A 26 -6.62 2.46 2.57
C THR A 26 -6.59 2.08 1.10
N SER A 27 -7.30 2.81 0.24
CA SER A 27 -7.31 2.56 -1.20
C SER A 27 -5.93 2.80 -1.81
N HIS A 28 -5.23 3.85 -1.37
CA HIS A 28 -3.87 4.13 -1.79
C HIS A 28 -2.88 3.04 -1.34
N LEU A 29 -3.00 2.56 -0.09
CA LEU A 29 -2.17 1.46 0.42
C LEU A 29 -2.41 0.16 -0.35
N ILE A 30 -3.67 -0.20 -0.58
CA ILE A 30 -4.03 -1.41 -1.34
C ILE A 30 -3.50 -1.32 -2.77
N LYS A 31 -3.68 -0.17 -3.43
CA LYS A 31 -3.16 0.05 -4.77
C LYS A 31 -1.65 -0.12 -4.82
N ARG A 32 -0.91 0.54 -3.91
CA ARG A 32 0.55 0.41 -3.83
C ARG A 32 0.99 -1.03 -3.58
N HIS A 33 0.29 -1.74 -2.70
CA HIS A 33 0.58 -3.15 -2.43
C HIS A 33 0.35 -4.02 -3.67
N ASN A 34 -0.75 -3.82 -4.38
CA ASN A 34 -1.04 -4.54 -5.62
C ASN A 34 -0.03 -4.23 -6.72
N GLU A 35 0.40 -2.97 -6.86
CA GLU A 35 1.47 -2.59 -7.80
C GLU A 35 2.80 -3.27 -7.46
N GLN A 36 3.14 -3.39 -6.17
CA GLN A 36 4.32 -4.15 -5.75
C GLN A 36 4.18 -5.64 -6.08
N ILE A 37 3.03 -6.24 -5.77
CA ILE A 37 2.76 -7.64 -6.10
C ILE A 37 2.90 -7.85 -7.61
N ASP A 38 2.26 -7.02 -8.42
CA ASP A 38 2.30 -7.11 -9.89
C ASP A 38 3.72 -7.01 -10.41
N TYR A 39 4.50 -6.04 -9.92
CA TYR A 39 5.91 -5.89 -10.25
C TYR A 39 6.71 -7.17 -9.99
N TYR A 40 6.58 -7.77 -8.80
CA TYR A 40 7.33 -8.99 -8.44
C TYR A 40 6.78 -10.27 -9.07
N GLN A 41 5.50 -10.30 -9.45
CA GLN A 41 4.89 -11.41 -10.16
C GLN A 41 5.14 -11.35 -11.66
N HIS A 42 5.56 -10.19 -12.19
CA HIS A 42 5.83 -10.05 -13.61
C HIS A 42 6.99 -10.97 -14.06
N PRO A 43 6.81 -11.79 -15.11
CA PRO A 43 7.81 -12.78 -15.50
C PRO A 43 9.19 -12.20 -15.81
N ASP A 44 9.24 -11.00 -16.40
CA ASP A 44 10.50 -10.33 -16.74
C ASP A 44 11.28 -9.94 -15.48
N THR A 45 10.59 -9.39 -14.49
CA THR A 45 11.15 -9.05 -13.17
C THR A 45 11.64 -10.30 -12.46
N GLN A 46 10.88 -11.40 -12.48
CA GLN A 46 11.30 -12.67 -11.88
C GLN A 46 12.56 -13.22 -12.55
N CYS A 47 12.66 -13.11 -13.88
CA CYS A 47 13.85 -13.53 -14.62
C CYS A 47 15.07 -12.65 -14.29
N GLU A 48 14.87 -11.35 -14.10
CA GLU A 48 15.94 -10.43 -13.67
C GLU A 48 16.41 -10.73 -12.24
N ILE A 49 15.46 -10.93 -11.31
CA ILE A 49 15.73 -11.35 -9.94
C ILE A 49 16.53 -12.66 -9.92
N ALA A 50 16.08 -13.68 -10.65
CA ALA A 50 16.75 -14.98 -10.72
C ALA A 50 18.17 -14.85 -11.30
N ARG A 51 18.36 -14.04 -12.35
CA ARG A 51 19.69 -13.73 -12.90
C ARG A 51 20.60 -13.09 -11.86
N HIS A 52 20.08 -12.14 -11.08
CA HIS A 52 20.83 -11.48 -10.01
C HIS A 52 21.24 -12.44 -8.89
N VAL A 53 20.33 -13.33 -8.46
CA VAL A 53 20.61 -14.35 -7.45
C VAL A 53 21.71 -15.32 -7.92
N LEU A 54 21.63 -15.77 -9.17
CA LEU A 54 22.63 -16.67 -9.75
C LEU A 54 24.00 -15.99 -9.88
N LYS A 55 24.03 -14.75 -10.40
CA LYS A 55 25.27 -13.98 -10.58
C LYS A 55 26.01 -13.75 -9.26
N ASN A 56 25.27 -13.43 -8.20
CA ASN A 56 25.85 -13.11 -6.89
C ASN A 56 25.91 -14.30 -5.93
N LYS A 57 25.53 -15.50 -6.38
CA LYS A 57 25.50 -16.73 -5.57
C LYS A 57 24.71 -16.60 -4.25
N TRP A 58 23.67 -15.76 -4.25
CA TRP A 58 22.86 -15.51 -3.05
C TRP A 58 22.06 -16.73 -2.60
N TYR A 59 21.91 -17.74 -3.45
CA TYR A 59 21.33 -19.04 -3.10
C TYR A 59 22.19 -19.83 -2.10
N SER A 60 23.49 -19.57 -1.99
CA SER A 60 24.39 -20.26 -1.06
C SER A 60 24.78 -19.42 0.15
N GLU A 61 24.84 -18.10 0.00
CA GLU A 61 25.36 -17.20 1.05
C GLU A 61 24.26 -16.40 1.77
N GLY A 62 23.03 -16.44 1.26
CA GLY A 62 21.93 -15.64 1.77
C GLY A 62 22.13 -14.15 1.48
N GLY A 63 21.42 -13.63 0.48
CA GLY A 63 21.40 -12.20 0.17
C GLY A 63 19.96 -11.70 0.16
N GLU A 64 19.74 -10.46 0.61
CA GLU A 64 18.45 -9.80 0.41
C GLU A 64 18.23 -9.56 -1.08
N VAL A 65 17.29 -10.31 -1.64
CA VAL A 65 16.82 -10.15 -3.02
C VAL A 65 15.84 -8.97 -3.15
N PHE A 66 15.42 -8.43 -2.00
CA PHE A 66 14.44 -7.36 -1.87
C PHE A 66 15.14 -6.00 -1.83
N ARG A 67 14.59 -5.03 -2.54
CA ARG A 67 15.00 -3.63 -2.50
C ARG A 67 13.88 -2.79 -1.91
#